data_AF-A0A4R1N4Y8-F1
#
_entry.id   AF-A0A4R1N4Y8-F1
#
_cell.length_a   1.000
_cell.length_b   1.000
_cell.length_c   1.000
_cell.angle_alpha   90.00
_cell.angle_beta   90.00
_cell.angle_gamma   90.00
#
_symmetry.space_group_name_H-M   'P 1'
#
loop_
_entity.id
_entity.type
_entity.pdbx_description
1 polymer ?
#
loop_
_entity_poly.entity_id
_entity_poly.type
_entity_poly.pdbx_seq_one_letter_code
_entity_poly.pdbx_strand_id
1 'polypeptide(L)'
;MIKLFHIFGNEPCPCKSGKKYKDCCKNRKNKNCENVEHYLSMVNKYSKKSQLKLCLYEGCNAKPKDIILAHALQKNRILKKIAHKNRVLMQDFSGKPTMLDMGRGEKEPFYLLEEVNIKKATAFRCFCGKHDDELFQKIEKQQHSFEKMTEEQKFLFAYKTFSFEHYKDISVRRFHALMCKDFPENFKNPIFIYKYRNALLKADETEYYWRRFGECLRDRNFGELFTYTMKLPYPIGVSGYMSISPPFDINGKRIKGLIGIKKRLKRLFITIVPDETCSYILFSGFKDELTSYGQYFDSLSSCNDELIKVYLNMFLPLYSENLIINPLLHDSFSEEGQMMLQYLMTEVSQRRTSRLLTSLQNSLIEINKKGFNTDVLKTVPYNLFKNIEELSVRNVC
;
A
#
# COMPACT_ATOMS: atom_id res chain seq x y z
N MET A 1 -1.19 4.09 -26.69
CA MET A 1 -0.30 3.06 -26.12
C MET A 1 1.16 3.52 -26.10
N ILE A 2 1.71 4.05 -27.20
CA ILE A 2 3.11 4.51 -27.29
C ILE A 2 3.49 5.55 -26.22
N LYS A 3 2.59 6.49 -25.85
CA LYS A 3 2.81 7.47 -24.76
C LYS A 3 3.16 6.85 -23.39
N LEU A 4 2.77 5.60 -23.12
CA LEU A 4 3.10 4.92 -21.85
C LEU A 4 4.56 4.51 -21.77
N PHE A 5 5.23 4.33 -22.92
CA PHE A 5 6.59 3.80 -23.02
C PHE A 5 7.57 4.82 -23.63
N HIS A 6 7.08 6.01 -23.98
CA HIS A 6 7.88 7.06 -24.61
C HIS A 6 7.53 8.45 -24.08
N ILE A 7 8.53 9.35 -24.06
CA ILE A 7 8.36 10.78 -23.76
C ILE A 7 8.67 11.58 -25.02
N PHE A 8 7.64 12.20 -25.59
CA PHE A 8 7.76 13.02 -26.78
C PHE A 8 8.46 14.33 -26.46
N GLY A 9 9.24 14.83 -27.41
CA GLY A 9 10.08 16.02 -27.22
C GLY A 9 9.30 17.29 -26.83
N ASN A 10 8.06 17.42 -27.28
CA ASN A 10 7.21 18.58 -27.01
C ASN A 10 6.46 18.50 -25.66
N GLU A 11 6.55 17.39 -24.93
CA GLU A 11 5.95 17.26 -23.60
C GLU A 11 6.76 18.00 -22.53
N PRO A 12 6.14 18.38 -21.39
CA PRO A 12 6.88 18.87 -20.23
C PRO A 12 7.96 17.88 -19.79
N CYS A 13 9.15 18.39 -19.47
CA CYS A 13 10.26 17.55 -19.04
C CYS A 13 9.98 16.90 -17.67
N PRO A 14 10.22 15.58 -17.49
CA PRO A 14 9.94 14.90 -16.21
C PRO A 14 10.69 15.47 -15.01
N CYS A 15 11.82 16.14 -15.22
CA CYS A 15 12.57 16.81 -14.15
C CYS A 15 11.88 18.05 -13.56
N LYS A 16 10.70 18.44 -14.08
CA LYS A 16 9.89 19.59 -13.64
C LYS A 16 10.63 20.94 -13.74
N SER A 17 11.49 21.10 -14.74
CA SER A 17 12.23 22.34 -15.00
C SER A 17 11.39 23.47 -15.62
N GLY A 18 10.12 23.20 -15.98
CA GLY A 18 9.27 24.11 -16.76
C GLY A 18 9.54 24.12 -18.28
N LYS A 19 10.61 23.45 -18.73
CA LYS A 19 10.97 23.33 -20.16
C LYS A 19 10.35 22.09 -20.81
N LYS A 20 10.22 22.10 -22.15
CA LYS A 20 9.88 20.91 -22.94
C LYS A 20 11.02 19.89 -22.86
N TYR A 21 10.71 18.59 -23.01
CA TYR A 21 11.68 17.51 -22.86
C TYR A 21 12.86 17.63 -23.83
N LYS A 22 12.58 17.97 -25.10
CA LYS A 22 13.61 18.17 -26.13
C LYS A 22 14.59 19.30 -25.81
N ASP A 23 14.11 20.33 -25.11
CA ASP A 23 14.85 21.53 -24.73
C ASP A 23 15.46 21.41 -23.31
N CYS A 24 15.43 20.20 -22.72
CA CYS A 24 15.88 19.95 -21.36
C CYS A 24 16.63 18.61 -21.23
N CYS A 25 16.00 17.56 -20.70
CA CYS A 25 16.69 16.32 -20.35
C CYS A 25 16.93 15.36 -21.52
N LYS A 26 16.26 15.52 -22.68
CA LYS A 26 16.32 14.54 -23.78
C LYS A 26 17.75 14.18 -24.22
N ASN A 27 18.61 15.20 -24.33
CA ASN A 27 19.98 15.06 -24.82
C ASN A 27 21.04 15.18 -23.71
N ARG A 28 20.63 15.33 -22.44
CA ARG A 28 21.56 15.42 -21.32
C ARG A 28 22.09 14.05 -20.94
N LYS A 29 23.33 14.00 -20.48
CA LYS A 29 23.97 12.80 -19.93
C LYS A 29 23.67 12.65 -18.45
N ASN A 30 23.74 11.40 -17.99
CA ASN A 30 23.72 11.10 -16.56
C ASN A 30 24.89 11.80 -15.86
N LYS A 31 24.69 12.14 -14.59
CA LYS A 31 25.77 12.52 -13.69
C LYS A 31 26.72 11.33 -13.54
N ASN A 32 28.02 11.59 -13.46
CA ASN A 32 29.03 10.55 -13.30
C ASN A 32 28.70 9.64 -12.10
N CYS A 33 28.73 8.34 -12.36
CA CYS A 33 28.48 7.30 -11.38
C CYS A 33 29.56 6.24 -11.54
N GLU A 34 30.36 6.04 -10.51
CA GLU A 34 31.58 5.22 -10.55
C GLU A 34 31.25 3.72 -10.69
N ASN A 35 30.19 3.27 -10.02
CA ASN A 35 29.75 1.88 -9.99
C ASN A 35 28.27 1.77 -9.57
N VAL A 36 27.76 0.53 -9.51
CA VAL A 36 26.38 0.23 -9.10
C VAL A 36 26.10 0.67 -7.66
N GLU A 37 27.07 0.55 -6.75
CA GLU A 37 26.89 0.93 -5.36
C GLU A 37 26.71 2.44 -5.18
N HIS A 38 27.49 3.25 -5.90
CA HIS A 38 27.31 4.69 -5.97
C HIS A 38 25.91 5.03 -6.52
N TYR A 39 25.42 4.31 -7.54
CA TYR A 39 24.06 4.50 -8.06
C TYR A 39 23.00 4.24 -6.99
N LEU A 40 23.11 3.15 -6.22
CA LEU A 40 22.18 2.84 -5.12
C LEU A 40 22.21 3.89 -4.01
N SER A 41 23.39 4.38 -3.66
CA SER A 41 23.55 5.48 -2.70
C SER A 41 22.81 6.73 -3.19
N MET A 42 22.90 7.04 -4.48
CA MET A 42 22.18 8.16 -5.10
C MET A 42 20.66 7.93 -5.16
N VAL A 43 20.20 6.72 -5.45
CA VAL A 43 18.78 6.35 -5.37
C VAL A 43 18.26 6.56 -3.94
N ASN A 44 18.96 6.06 -2.92
CA ASN A 44 18.60 6.25 -1.52
C ASN A 44 18.57 7.74 -1.13
N LYS A 45 19.58 8.51 -1.55
CA LYS A 45 19.64 9.96 -1.35
C LYS A 45 18.42 10.67 -1.95
N TYR A 46 18.03 10.32 -3.18
CA TYR A 46 16.86 10.93 -3.82
C TYR A 46 15.54 10.45 -3.24
N SER A 47 15.45 9.20 -2.76
CA SER A 47 14.31 8.72 -1.98
C SER A 47 14.14 9.55 -0.70
N LYS A 48 15.20 9.77 0.06
CA LYS A 48 15.15 10.63 1.27
C LYS A 48 14.80 12.09 0.94
N LYS A 49 15.34 12.64 -0.15
CA LYS A 49 15.08 14.03 -0.59
C LYS A 49 13.67 14.21 -1.17
N SER A 50 13.01 13.13 -1.59
CA SER A 50 11.66 13.19 -2.13
C SER A 50 10.58 13.22 -1.04
N GLN A 51 10.92 12.78 0.18
CA GLN A 51 10.05 12.86 1.34
C GLN A 51 9.93 14.31 1.83
N LEU A 52 8.76 14.91 1.63
CA LEU A 52 8.46 16.29 2.02
C LEU A 52 7.96 16.36 3.47
N LYS A 53 8.13 17.53 4.09
CA LYS A 53 7.42 17.86 5.33
C LYS A 53 6.21 18.70 4.95
N LEU A 54 5.03 18.10 4.94
CA LEU A 54 3.77 18.78 4.60
C LEU A 54 2.62 18.25 5.45
N CYS A 55 1.51 18.98 5.49
CA CYS A 55 0.26 18.50 6.09
C CYS A 55 -0.75 18.24 4.98
N LEU A 56 -1.35 17.06 4.97
CA LEU A 56 -2.38 16.65 4.00
C LEU A 56 -3.80 17.08 4.38
N TYR A 57 -3.97 17.88 5.43
CA TYR A 57 -5.25 18.54 5.64
C TYR A 57 -5.42 19.66 4.61
N GLU A 58 -6.53 19.65 3.86
CA GLU A 58 -6.78 20.62 2.79
C GLU A 58 -6.75 22.06 3.33
N GLY A 59 -6.03 22.96 2.65
CA GLY A 59 -5.86 24.35 3.07
C GLY A 59 -4.89 24.58 4.25
N CYS A 60 -4.24 23.53 4.77
CA CYS A 60 -3.26 23.69 5.85
C CYS A 60 -1.97 24.38 5.37
N ASN A 61 -1.56 25.43 6.08
CA ASN A 61 -0.32 26.18 5.83
C ASN A 61 0.75 25.98 6.91
N ALA A 62 0.72 24.83 7.61
CA ALA A 62 1.68 24.51 8.67
C ALA A 62 3.13 24.56 8.17
N LYS A 63 4.04 25.13 8.97
CA LYS A 63 5.45 25.23 8.59
C LYS A 63 6.12 23.87 8.72
N PRO A 64 7.22 23.59 7.99
CA PRO A 64 7.95 22.31 8.08
C PRO A 64 8.41 21.91 9.49
N LYS A 65 8.53 22.85 10.43
CA LYS A 65 8.88 22.62 11.84
C LYS A 65 7.71 22.06 12.66
N ASP A 66 6.47 22.31 12.23
CA ASP A 66 5.24 21.88 12.91
C ASP A 66 4.75 20.52 12.38
N ILE A 67 5.40 20.01 11.33
CA ILE A 67 5.14 18.70 10.74
C ILE A 67 5.79 17.60 11.59
N ILE A 68 4.95 16.72 12.10
CA ILE A 68 5.36 15.62 12.97
C ILE A 68 5.66 14.36 12.15
N LEU A 69 6.19 13.34 12.83
CA LEU A 69 6.29 11.99 12.29
C LEU A 69 5.04 11.22 12.70
N ALA A 70 3.99 11.27 11.88
CA ALA A 70 2.70 10.63 12.12
C ALA A 70 2.73 9.15 11.69
N HIS A 71 2.07 8.27 12.44
CA HIS A 71 2.00 6.84 12.12
C HIS A 71 0.71 6.50 11.38
N ALA A 72 0.79 5.77 10.27
CA ALA A 72 -0.39 5.29 9.55
C ALA A 72 -1.20 4.34 10.43
N LEU A 73 -0.52 3.40 11.07
CA LEU A 73 -1.08 2.50 12.06
C LEU A 73 -0.76 2.99 13.46
N GLN A 74 -1.75 2.99 14.32
CA GLN A 74 -1.68 3.60 15.64
C GLN A 74 -0.71 2.81 16.52
N LYS A 75 0.34 3.49 16.99
CA LYS A 75 1.41 2.80 17.72
C LYS A 75 0.91 2.05 18.94
N ASN A 76 0.12 2.72 19.79
CA ASN A 76 -0.31 2.15 21.07
C ASN A 76 -1.48 1.17 20.97
N ARG A 77 -2.25 1.23 19.88
CA ARG A 77 -3.48 0.43 19.73
C ARG A 77 -3.35 -0.70 18.72
N ILE A 78 -2.59 -0.50 17.65
CA ILE A 78 -2.44 -1.47 16.56
C ILE A 78 -1.04 -2.07 16.56
N LEU A 79 0.00 -1.24 16.40
CA LEU A 79 1.37 -1.76 16.23
C LEU A 79 1.87 -2.54 17.46
N LYS A 80 1.56 -2.08 18.67
CA LYS A 80 1.90 -2.81 19.90
C LYS A 80 1.33 -4.22 19.96
N LYS A 81 0.13 -4.47 19.41
CA LYS A 81 -0.53 -5.78 19.44
C LYS A 81 0.15 -6.81 18.54
N ILE A 82 0.73 -6.36 17.44
CA ILE A 82 1.43 -7.23 16.49
C ILE A 82 2.96 -7.19 16.65
N ALA A 83 3.48 -6.44 17.62
CA ALA A 83 4.92 -6.32 17.82
C ALA A 83 5.47 -7.43 18.71
N HIS A 84 6.61 -7.98 18.33
CA HIS A 84 7.45 -8.78 19.23
C HIS A 84 8.65 -7.94 19.65
N LYS A 85 8.91 -7.79 20.97
CA LYS A 85 10.01 -6.96 21.50
C LYS A 85 10.05 -5.53 20.92
N ASN A 86 8.88 -4.89 20.76
CA ASN A 86 8.71 -3.56 20.13
C ASN A 86 9.17 -3.48 18.66
N ARG A 87 9.25 -4.62 17.95
CA ARG A 87 9.60 -4.75 16.55
C ARG A 87 8.47 -5.38 15.76
N VAL A 88 8.32 -4.98 14.51
CA VAL A 88 7.42 -5.57 13.51
C VAL A 88 8.21 -5.80 12.23
N LEU A 89 7.77 -6.76 11.42
CA LEU A 89 8.35 -7.04 10.12
C LEU A 89 7.59 -6.24 9.04
N MET A 90 8.30 -5.44 8.24
CA MET A 90 7.73 -4.70 7.11
C MET A 90 8.82 -4.32 6.11
N GLN A 91 8.45 -3.86 4.91
CA GLN A 91 9.41 -3.26 3.98
C GLN A 91 9.79 -1.85 4.44
N ASP A 92 11.08 -1.66 4.79
CA ASP A 92 11.61 -0.35 5.17
C ASP A 92 12.22 0.39 3.97
N PHE A 93 11.43 1.26 3.35
CA PHE A 93 11.86 2.11 2.24
C PHE A 93 12.78 3.28 2.65
N SER A 94 13.11 3.42 3.94
CA SER A 94 14.08 4.41 4.42
C SER A 94 15.55 3.93 4.33
N GLY A 95 15.73 2.62 4.16
CA GLY A 95 17.01 1.93 4.00
C GLY A 95 17.58 1.98 2.58
N LYS A 96 18.78 1.41 2.41
CA LYS A 96 19.38 1.19 1.08
C LYS A 96 18.79 -0.13 0.54
N PRO A 97 18.24 -0.17 -0.68
CA PRO A 97 17.77 -1.42 -1.26
C PRO A 97 18.94 -2.36 -1.58
N THR A 98 18.66 -3.65 -1.57
CA THR A 98 19.57 -4.73 -1.96
C THR A 98 19.45 -4.98 -3.46
N MET A 99 20.55 -5.08 -4.20
CA MET A 99 20.49 -5.49 -5.61
C MET A 99 20.46 -7.01 -5.71
N LEU A 100 19.40 -7.56 -6.32
CA LEU A 100 19.29 -8.98 -6.61
C LEU A 100 19.38 -9.24 -8.11
N ASP A 101 20.03 -10.35 -8.46
CA ASP A 101 20.10 -10.86 -9.83
C ASP A 101 18.84 -11.66 -10.14
N MET A 102 18.11 -11.25 -11.17
CA MET A 102 16.86 -11.88 -11.62
C MET A 102 17.10 -12.93 -12.71
N GLY A 103 18.36 -13.20 -13.05
CA GLY A 103 18.77 -13.98 -14.20
C GLY A 103 18.78 -13.13 -15.49
N ARG A 104 19.42 -13.66 -16.54
CA ARG A 104 19.52 -13.02 -17.88
C ARG A 104 20.18 -11.63 -17.88
N GLY A 105 21.00 -11.34 -16.87
CA GLY A 105 21.69 -10.06 -16.73
C GLY A 105 20.82 -8.92 -16.19
N GLU A 106 19.60 -9.21 -15.74
CA GLU A 106 18.72 -8.22 -15.10
C GLU A 106 19.01 -8.15 -13.60
N LYS A 107 19.47 -7.00 -13.11
CA LYS A 107 19.61 -6.72 -11.68
C LYS A 107 18.61 -5.67 -11.25
N GLU A 108 17.93 -5.89 -10.14
CA GLU A 108 16.86 -5.00 -9.65
C GLU A 108 17.06 -4.67 -8.16
N PRO A 109 16.66 -3.45 -7.72
CA PRO A 109 16.66 -3.09 -6.31
C PRO A 109 15.46 -3.72 -5.59
N PHE A 110 15.72 -4.35 -4.46
CA PHE A 110 14.76 -5.00 -3.57
C PHE A 110 14.77 -4.34 -2.19
N TYR A 111 13.57 -4.07 -1.67
CA TYR A 111 13.36 -3.79 -0.26
C TYR A 111 12.87 -5.06 0.41
N LEU A 112 13.73 -5.65 1.23
CA LEU A 112 13.43 -6.85 1.99
C LEU A 112 12.53 -6.51 3.19
N LEU A 113 11.85 -7.53 3.69
CA LEU A 113 11.17 -7.48 4.97
C LEU A 113 12.23 -7.37 6.06
N GLU A 114 12.13 -6.33 6.88
CA GLU A 114 13.09 -6.04 7.94
C GLU A 114 12.38 -5.80 9.27
N GLU A 115 13.07 -6.10 10.37
CA GLU A 115 12.57 -5.80 11.71
C GLU A 115 12.67 -4.30 12.05
N VAL A 116 11.53 -3.61 11.93
CA VAL A 116 11.42 -2.18 12.20
C VAL A 116 10.88 -1.94 13.60
N ASN A 117 11.51 -1.03 14.34
CA ASN A 117 10.98 -0.59 15.63
C ASN A 117 9.64 0.12 15.45
N ILE A 118 8.64 -0.18 16.30
CA ILE A 118 7.31 0.42 16.21
C ILE A 118 7.28 1.96 16.34
N LYS A 119 8.34 2.59 16.87
CA LYS A 119 8.48 4.06 16.85
C LYS A 119 8.68 4.61 15.44
N LYS A 120 9.23 3.81 14.51
CA LYS A 120 9.52 4.19 13.11
C LYS A 120 8.59 3.52 12.10
N ALA A 121 8.03 2.36 12.44
CA ALA A 121 7.16 1.61 11.55
C ALA A 121 5.97 2.46 11.09
N THR A 122 5.67 2.45 9.78
CA THR A 122 4.53 3.16 9.19
C THR A 122 4.50 4.68 9.41
N ALA A 123 5.65 5.31 9.69
CA ALA A 123 5.70 6.69 10.14
C ALA A 123 6.19 7.65 9.04
N PHE A 124 5.43 8.72 8.78
CA PHE A 124 5.67 9.67 7.69
C PHE A 124 5.41 11.12 8.10
N ARG A 125 5.96 12.09 7.35
CA ARG A 125 5.84 13.53 7.64
C ARG A 125 4.72 14.18 6.82
N CYS A 126 3.51 13.66 6.99
CA CYS A 126 2.32 14.01 6.20
C CYS A 126 1.25 14.78 6.99
N PHE A 127 1.43 15.03 8.29
CA PHE A 127 0.52 15.83 9.12
C PHE A 127 1.29 16.76 10.07
N CYS A 128 0.69 17.91 10.40
CA CYS A 128 1.12 18.71 11.55
C CYS A 128 0.49 18.15 12.83
N GLY A 129 1.08 18.44 13.99
CA GLY A 129 0.57 17.94 15.27
C GLY A 129 -0.92 18.26 15.49
N LYS A 130 -1.32 19.51 15.20
CA LYS A 130 -2.71 19.97 15.32
C LYS A 130 -3.70 19.05 14.58
N HIS A 131 -3.50 18.84 13.27
CA HIS A 131 -4.46 18.08 12.47
C HIS A 131 -4.37 16.57 12.70
N ASP A 132 -3.20 16.04 13.07
CA ASP A 132 -3.08 14.64 13.46
C ASP A 132 -3.94 14.37 14.71
N ASP A 133 -3.80 15.22 15.74
CA ASP A 133 -4.57 15.13 16.99
C ASP A 133 -6.07 15.37 16.75
N GLU A 134 -6.45 16.46 16.08
CA GLU A 134 -7.86 16.83 15.88
C GLU A 134 -8.64 15.78 15.08
N LEU A 135 -8.04 15.23 14.02
CA LEU A 135 -8.69 14.27 13.13
C LEU A 135 -8.70 12.87 13.74
N PHE A 136 -7.56 12.40 14.23
CA PHE A 136 -7.39 10.97 14.50
C PHE A 136 -7.59 10.58 15.97
N GLN A 137 -7.72 11.53 16.90
CA GLN A 137 -7.99 11.20 18.31
C GLN A 137 -9.20 10.25 18.49
N LYS A 138 -10.22 10.37 17.64
CA LYS A 138 -11.46 9.57 17.69
C LYS A 138 -11.25 8.10 17.33
N ILE A 139 -10.20 7.81 16.57
CA ILE A 139 -9.80 6.45 16.22
C ILE A 139 -8.58 5.98 17.02
N GLU A 140 -7.82 6.87 17.66
CA GLU A 140 -6.59 6.52 18.40
C GLU A 140 -6.79 6.26 19.89
N LYS A 141 -7.76 6.91 20.51
CA LYS A 141 -8.07 6.71 21.93
C LYS A 141 -8.63 5.29 22.15
N GLN A 142 -8.09 4.57 23.14
CA GLN A 142 -8.42 3.17 23.45
C GLN A 142 -9.89 2.93 23.87
N GLN A 143 -10.70 3.97 24.03
CA GLN A 143 -12.01 3.90 24.66
C GLN A 143 -13.17 3.48 23.73
N HIS A 144 -12.95 3.33 22.42
CA HIS A 144 -14.03 2.93 21.50
C HIS A 144 -13.89 1.49 21.03
N SER A 145 -15.03 0.83 20.88
CA SER A 145 -15.12 -0.53 20.35
C SER A 145 -15.05 -0.51 18.82
N PHE A 146 -14.25 -1.41 18.24
CA PHE A 146 -14.26 -1.65 16.80
C PHE A 146 -15.58 -2.27 16.32
N GLU A 147 -16.30 -2.97 17.20
CA GLU A 147 -17.62 -3.55 16.88
C GLU A 147 -18.70 -2.47 16.72
N LYS A 148 -18.57 -1.35 17.44
CA LYS A 148 -19.56 -0.26 17.47
C LYS A 148 -18.98 1.04 16.89
N MET A 149 -18.19 0.95 15.81
CA MET A 149 -17.64 2.13 15.16
C MET A 149 -18.74 3.00 14.56
N THR A 150 -18.66 4.30 14.80
CA THR A 150 -19.49 5.30 14.12
C THR A 150 -19.06 5.45 12.66
N GLU A 151 -19.93 6.02 11.82
CA GLU A 151 -19.60 6.34 10.43
C GLU A 151 -18.38 7.28 10.34
N GLU A 152 -18.24 8.22 11.27
CA GLU A 152 -17.07 9.09 11.37
C GLU A 152 -15.79 8.30 11.65
N GLN A 153 -15.82 7.31 12.55
CA GLN A 153 -14.64 6.48 12.84
C GLN A 153 -14.23 5.62 11.64
N LYS A 154 -15.21 4.99 10.97
CA LYS A 154 -14.96 4.21 9.74
C LYS A 154 -14.37 5.10 8.64
N PHE A 155 -14.93 6.30 8.48
CA PHE A 155 -14.41 7.31 7.56
C PHE A 155 -12.97 7.70 7.88
N LEU A 156 -12.66 7.96 9.15
CA LEU A 156 -11.32 8.37 9.58
C LEU A 156 -10.27 7.27 9.38
N PHE A 157 -10.62 5.99 9.54
CA PHE A 157 -9.73 4.88 9.17
C PHE A 157 -9.40 4.89 7.68
N ALA A 158 -10.40 5.05 6.81
CA ALA A 158 -10.19 5.12 5.38
C ALA A 158 -9.40 6.39 4.96
N TYR A 159 -9.72 7.54 5.54
CA TYR A 159 -9.01 8.80 5.27
C TYR A 159 -7.54 8.71 5.71
N LYS A 160 -7.27 8.12 6.87
CA LYS A 160 -5.89 7.90 7.34
C LYS A 160 -5.15 6.99 6.36
N THR A 161 -5.70 5.82 6.06
CA THR A 161 -5.15 4.88 5.07
C THR A 161 -4.85 5.56 3.72
N PHE A 162 -5.79 6.32 3.20
CA PHE A 162 -5.64 7.07 1.96
C PHE A 162 -4.52 8.13 2.04
N SER A 163 -4.48 8.92 3.13
CA SER A 163 -3.53 10.02 3.28
C SER A 163 -2.08 9.55 3.21
N PHE A 164 -1.77 8.42 3.85
CA PHE A 164 -0.43 7.85 3.81
C PHE A 164 -0.07 7.33 2.41
N GLU A 165 -1.01 6.72 1.68
CA GLU A 165 -0.80 6.33 0.28
C GLU A 165 -0.61 7.52 -0.66
N HIS A 166 -1.41 8.58 -0.50
CA HIS A 166 -1.28 9.80 -1.28
C HIS A 166 0.06 10.51 -1.02
N TYR A 167 0.52 10.55 0.24
CA TYR A 167 1.85 11.07 0.58
C TYR A 167 2.98 10.31 -0.13
N LYS A 168 2.88 8.98 -0.21
CA LYS A 168 3.85 8.15 -0.94
C LYS A 168 3.86 8.51 -2.43
N ASP A 169 2.70 8.69 -3.05
CA ASP A 169 2.62 9.07 -4.47
C ASP A 169 3.25 10.45 -4.75
N ILE A 170 3.04 11.43 -3.86
CA ILE A 170 3.73 12.73 -3.92
C ILE A 170 5.25 12.52 -3.87
N SER A 171 5.73 11.66 -2.96
CA SER A 171 7.15 11.34 -2.79
C SER A 171 7.72 10.64 -4.03
N VAL A 172 7.01 9.68 -4.63
CA VAL A 172 7.44 8.97 -5.85
C VAL A 172 7.55 9.93 -7.05
N ARG A 173 6.59 10.84 -7.24
CA ARG A 173 6.68 11.84 -8.32
C ARG A 173 7.90 12.74 -8.16
N ARG A 174 8.17 13.16 -6.92
CA ARG A 174 9.33 14.00 -6.61
C ARG A 174 10.63 13.22 -6.80
N PHE A 175 10.65 11.94 -6.43
CA PHE A 175 11.77 11.04 -6.70
C PHE A 175 12.05 10.95 -8.21
N HIS A 176 11.04 10.69 -9.05
CA HIS A 176 11.21 10.66 -10.50
C HIS A 176 11.72 11.99 -11.07
N ALA A 177 11.24 13.13 -10.56
CA ALA A 177 11.73 14.44 -11.01
C ALA A 177 13.22 14.65 -10.66
N LEU A 178 13.63 14.27 -9.45
CA LEU A 178 15.03 14.33 -9.01
C LEU A 178 15.91 13.36 -9.83
N MET A 179 15.44 12.13 -10.06
CA MET A 179 16.13 11.15 -10.89
C MET A 179 16.27 11.64 -12.33
N CYS A 180 15.24 12.24 -12.94
CA CYS A 180 15.34 12.77 -14.31
C CYS A 180 16.33 13.93 -14.41
N LYS A 181 16.48 14.72 -13.34
CA LYS A 181 17.39 15.87 -13.32
C LYS A 181 18.84 15.43 -13.43
N ASP A 182 19.22 14.37 -12.73
CA ASP A 182 20.61 13.93 -12.58
C ASP A 182 20.94 12.64 -13.34
N PHE A 183 19.94 11.82 -13.64
CA PHE A 183 20.02 10.59 -14.45
C PHE A 183 18.99 10.59 -15.60
N PRO A 184 19.02 11.58 -16.50
CA PRO A 184 18.06 11.71 -17.60
C PRO A 184 18.04 10.52 -18.58
N GLU A 185 19.13 9.77 -18.72
CA GLU A 185 19.18 8.62 -19.64
C GLU A 185 18.29 7.46 -19.18
N ASN A 186 17.96 7.38 -17.88
CA ASN A 186 16.96 6.42 -17.39
C ASN A 186 15.59 6.64 -18.07
N PHE A 187 15.27 7.88 -18.44
CA PHE A 187 14.03 8.25 -19.14
C PHE A 187 14.09 8.02 -20.66
N LYS A 188 15.05 7.23 -21.12
CA LYS A 188 15.07 6.59 -22.45
C LYS A 188 14.68 5.11 -22.38
N ASN A 189 14.75 4.49 -21.18
CA ASN A 189 14.35 3.10 -20.97
C ASN A 189 12.81 2.99 -20.89
N PRO A 190 12.15 2.19 -21.74
CA PRO A 190 10.70 2.03 -21.75
C PRO A 190 10.09 1.59 -20.41
N ILE A 191 10.79 0.73 -19.64
CA ILE A 191 10.33 0.25 -18.33
C ILE A 191 10.30 1.40 -17.32
N PHE A 192 11.35 2.22 -17.30
CA PHE A 192 11.42 3.37 -16.41
C PHE A 192 10.36 4.42 -16.79
N ILE A 193 10.17 4.66 -18.09
CA ILE A 193 9.13 5.57 -18.59
C ILE A 193 7.74 5.06 -18.19
N TYR A 194 7.47 3.76 -18.31
CA TYR A 194 6.21 3.15 -17.88
C TYR A 194 5.94 3.38 -16.40
N LYS A 195 6.94 3.15 -15.53
CA LYS A 195 6.84 3.45 -14.09
C LYS A 195 6.53 4.94 -13.83
N TYR A 196 7.25 5.83 -14.51
CA TYR A 196 7.02 7.28 -14.41
C TYR A 196 5.60 7.66 -14.82
N ARG A 197 5.11 7.15 -15.95
CA ARG A 197 3.76 7.43 -16.46
C ARG A 197 2.68 6.90 -15.52
N ASN A 198 2.84 5.68 -14.99
CA ASN A 198 1.91 5.14 -14.00
C ASN A 198 1.91 5.96 -12.70
N ALA A 199 3.07 6.45 -12.26
CA ALA A 199 3.14 7.33 -11.09
C ALA A 199 2.43 8.68 -11.34
N LEU A 200 2.43 9.20 -12.57
CA LEU A 200 1.62 10.37 -12.92
C LEU A 200 0.13 10.07 -12.91
N LEU A 201 -0.29 8.96 -13.54
CA LEU A 201 -1.69 8.54 -13.54
C LEU A 201 -2.18 8.38 -12.10
N LYS A 202 -1.51 7.55 -11.28
CA LYS A 202 -1.87 7.31 -9.87
C LYS A 202 -1.98 8.62 -9.08
N ALA A 203 -1.10 9.59 -9.33
CA ALA A 203 -1.16 10.87 -8.66
C ALA A 203 -2.36 11.73 -9.03
N ASP A 204 -2.78 11.72 -10.28
CA ASP A 204 -4.02 12.39 -10.70
C ASP A 204 -5.23 11.72 -10.05
N GLU A 205 -5.20 10.39 -9.86
CA GLU A 205 -6.24 9.65 -9.14
C GLU A 205 -6.26 10.00 -7.65
N THR A 206 -5.12 9.98 -6.97
CA THR A 206 -5.07 10.25 -5.53
C THR A 206 -5.32 11.72 -5.21
N GLU A 207 -4.96 12.67 -6.07
CA GLU A 207 -5.36 14.08 -5.94
C GLU A 207 -6.89 14.23 -5.92
N TYR A 208 -7.63 13.49 -6.75
CA TYR A 208 -9.08 13.51 -6.72
C TYR A 208 -9.64 13.03 -5.37
N TYR A 209 -9.17 11.89 -4.87
CA TYR A 209 -9.64 11.37 -3.58
C TYR A 209 -9.24 12.29 -2.43
N TRP A 210 -8.07 12.93 -2.50
CA TRP A 210 -7.64 13.88 -1.49
C TRP A 210 -8.63 15.04 -1.33
N ARG A 211 -9.03 15.66 -2.44
CA ARG A 211 -10.05 16.72 -2.44
C ARG A 211 -11.39 16.22 -1.95
N ARG A 212 -11.80 15.03 -2.40
CA ARG A 212 -13.08 14.43 -2.00
C ARG A 212 -13.15 14.13 -0.50
N PHE A 213 -12.09 13.56 0.07
CA PHE A 213 -11.99 13.39 1.51
C PHE A 213 -11.97 14.75 2.24
N GLY A 214 -11.28 15.75 1.69
CA GLY A 214 -11.27 17.13 2.19
C GLY A 214 -12.66 17.76 2.27
N GLU A 215 -13.46 17.61 1.21
CA GLU A 215 -14.88 18.01 1.16
C GLU A 215 -15.69 17.34 2.27
N CYS A 216 -15.62 16.01 2.38
CA CYS A 216 -16.36 15.27 3.40
C CYS A 216 -15.95 15.68 4.84
N LEU A 217 -14.66 15.96 5.08
CA LEU A 217 -14.16 16.42 6.38
C LEU A 217 -14.69 17.81 6.73
N ARG A 218 -14.67 18.74 5.77
CA ARG A 218 -15.13 20.11 5.95
C ARG A 218 -16.64 20.18 6.21
N ASP A 219 -17.41 19.41 5.45
CA ASP A 219 -18.87 19.39 5.52
C ASP A 219 -19.38 18.41 6.59
N ARG A 220 -18.46 17.69 7.26
CA ARG A 220 -18.74 16.60 8.22
C ARG A 220 -19.66 15.51 7.66
N ASN A 221 -19.64 15.30 6.34
CA ASN A 221 -20.45 14.32 5.65
C ASN A 221 -19.74 12.95 5.60
N PHE A 222 -19.61 12.32 6.76
CA PHE A 222 -18.94 11.01 6.88
C PHE A 222 -19.74 9.87 6.26
N GLY A 223 -21.05 10.07 6.05
CA GLY A 223 -21.95 9.10 5.46
C GLY A 223 -21.73 8.85 3.97
N GLU A 224 -20.87 9.62 3.29
CA GLU A 224 -20.50 9.37 1.88
C GLU A 224 -19.70 8.07 1.68
N LEU A 225 -19.07 7.58 2.74
CA LEU A 225 -18.27 6.38 2.70
C LEU A 225 -19.11 5.18 3.17
N PHE A 226 -19.18 4.15 2.33
CA PHE A 226 -19.68 2.84 2.73
C PHE A 226 -18.51 2.01 3.27
N THR A 227 -18.74 1.29 4.37
CA THR A 227 -17.73 0.39 4.95
C THR A 227 -18.35 -0.95 5.32
N TYR A 228 -17.86 -2.02 4.68
CA TYR A 228 -18.09 -3.39 5.11
C TYR A 228 -17.01 -3.78 6.14
N THR A 229 -17.44 -4.35 7.28
CA THR A 229 -16.53 -4.74 8.37
C THR A 229 -16.60 -6.24 8.57
N MET A 230 -15.50 -6.94 8.29
CA MET A 230 -15.34 -8.35 8.61
C MET A 230 -14.74 -8.48 10.01
N LYS A 231 -15.33 -9.33 10.86
CA LYS A 231 -14.80 -9.66 12.19
C LYS A 231 -14.22 -11.06 12.17
N LEU A 232 -12.98 -11.20 12.60
CA LEU A 232 -12.35 -12.48 12.89
C LEU A 232 -12.45 -12.71 14.41
N PRO A 233 -12.97 -13.86 14.89
CA PRO A 233 -13.20 -14.12 16.31
C PRO A 233 -11.91 -14.48 17.08
N TYR A 234 -10.76 -13.99 16.60
CA TYR A 234 -9.44 -14.20 17.18
C TYR A 234 -8.47 -13.08 16.75
N PRO A 235 -7.42 -12.81 17.53
CA PRO A 235 -6.38 -11.85 17.15
C PRO A 235 -5.47 -12.44 16.07
N ILE A 236 -5.11 -11.63 15.07
CA ILE A 236 -4.16 -11.99 14.02
C ILE A 236 -2.84 -11.23 14.19
N GLY A 237 -1.75 -11.84 13.76
CA GLY A 237 -0.41 -11.25 13.81
C GLY A 237 -0.10 -10.30 12.66
N VAL A 238 -1.11 -9.75 11.97
CA VAL A 238 -0.91 -8.87 10.80
C VAL A 238 -1.77 -7.62 10.88
N SER A 239 -1.26 -6.51 10.37
CA SER A 239 -2.04 -5.29 10.13
C SER A 239 -1.61 -4.70 8.79
N GLY A 240 -2.42 -3.80 8.25
CA GLY A 240 -2.10 -3.12 7.01
C GLY A 240 -3.09 -2.03 6.67
N TYR A 241 -2.66 -1.16 5.76
CA TYR A 241 -3.44 -0.03 5.27
C TYR A 241 -3.17 0.15 3.78
N MET A 242 -4.22 0.17 2.95
CA MET A 242 -4.03 0.21 1.51
C MET A 242 -5.14 0.91 0.76
N SER A 243 -4.77 1.59 -0.33
CA SER A 243 -5.68 2.20 -1.31
C SER A 243 -5.53 1.49 -2.65
N ILE A 244 -6.47 0.61 -2.96
CA ILE A 244 -6.32 -0.38 -4.03
C ILE A 244 -7.47 -0.33 -5.02
N SER A 245 -7.26 -0.92 -6.19
CA SER A 245 -8.29 -1.08 -7.23
C SER A 245 -8.30 -2.55 -7.70
N PRO A 246 -8.88 -3.48 -6.92
CA PRO A 246 -8.86 -4.91 -7.26
C PRO A 246 -9.38 -5.17 -8.67
N PRO A 247 -8.64 -5.91 -9.52
CA PRO A 247 -9.10 -6.20 -10.87
C PRO A 247 -10.24 -7.24 -10.91
N PHE A 248 -10.45 -7.97 -9.81
CA PHE A 248 -11.51 -8.95 -9.64
C PHE A 248 -11.95 -9.04 -8.17
N ASP A 249 -13.17 -9.55 -7.95
CA ASP A 249 -13.69 -9.88 -6.62
C ASP A 249 -13.17 -11.22 -6.10
N ILE A 250 -13.60 -11.59 -4.89
CA ILE A 250 -13.26 -12.87 -4.25
C ILE A 250 -13.73 -14.09 -5.04
N ASN A 251 -14.66 -13.91 -5.98
CA ASN A 251 -15.14 -14.96 -6.88
C ASN A 251 -14.33 -15.06 -8.18
N GLY A 252 -13.28 -14.24 -8.32
CA GLY A 252 -12.48 -14.14 -9.53
C GLY A 252 -13.20 -13.43 -10.67
N LYS A 253 -14.35 -12.79 -10.45
CA LYS A 253 -15.08 -12.05 -11.47
C LYS A 253 -14.46 -10.67 -11.64
N ARG A 254 -14.17 -10.29 -12.89
CA ARG A 254 -13.54 -8.99 -13.19
C ARG A 254 -14.45 -7.82 -12.87
N ILE A 255 -13.89 -6.77 -12.28
CA ILE A 255 -14.62 -5.55 -11.93
C ILE A 255 -14.25 -4.44 -12.92
N LYS A 256 -15.12 -4.19 -13.90
CA LYS A 256 -14.86 -3.23 -14.99
C LYS A 256 -14.59 -1.80 -14.48
N GLY A 257 -15.26 -1.37 -13.41
CA GLY A 257 -15.06 -0.04 -12.81
C GLY A 257 -13.68 0.15 -12.14
N LEU A 258 -12.97 -0.95 -11.88
CA LEU A 258 -11.64 -1.01 -11.29
C LEU A 258 -10.55 -1.34 -12.32
N ILE A 259 -10.90 -1.36 -13.61
CA ILE A 259 -9.99 -1.67 -14.73
C ILE A 259 -10.17 -0.62 -15.85
N GLY A 260 -9.12 0.13 -16.17
CA GLY A 260 -9.15 1.00 -17.34
C GLY A 260 -7.99 1.97 -17.45
N ILE A 261 -7.49 2.18 -18.68
CA ILE A 261 -6.42 3.14 -19.00
C ILE A 261 -7.00 4.52 -19.38
N LYS A 262 -8.29 4.59 -19.72
CA LYS A 262 -8.96 5.79 -20.27
C LYS A 262 -9.83 6.56 -19.24
N LYS A 263 -10.01 6.04 -18.03
CA LYS A 263 -10.77 6.66 -16.93
C LYS A 263 -10.00 6.46 -15.62
N ARG A 264 -10.15 7.39 -14.67
CA ARG A 264 -9.61 7.27 -13.30
C ARG A 264 -10.09 5.96 -12.66
N LEU A 265 -9.17 5.16 -12.13
CA LEU A 265 -9.51 3.94 -11.40
C LEU A 265 -10.26 4.28 -10.10
N LYS A 266 -11.30 3.51 -9.83
CA LYS A 266 -12.01 3.59 -8.55
C LYS A 266 -11.17 2.92 -7.46
N ARG A 267 -11.25 3.40 -6.21
CA ARG A 267 -10.38 2.93 -5.12
C ARG A 267 -11.19 2.41 -3.95
N LEU A 268 -10.74 1.30 -3.40
CA LEU A 268 -11.15 0.78 -2.11
C LEU A 268 -10.05 1.08 -1.09
N PHE A 269 -10.48 1.36 0.14
CA PHE A 269 -9.59 1.63 1.27
C PHE A 269 -9.74 0.47 2.25
N ILE A 270 -8.66 -0.29 2.45
CA ILE A 270 -8.66 -1.45 3.34
C ILE A 270 -7.76 -1.16 4.53
N THR A 271 -8.28 -1.41 5.73
CA THR A 271 -7.51 -1.34 6.98
C THR A 271 -7.71 -2.61 7.77
N ILE A 272 -6.62 -3.25 8.19
CA ILE A 272 -6.63 -4.47 9.01
C ILE A 272 -6.26 -4.08 10.43
N VAL A 273 -7.13 -4.36 11.38
CA VAL A 273 -7.03 -3.88 12.75
C VAL A 273 -7.17 -5.03 13.73
N PRO A 274 -6.06 -5.61 14.20
CA PRO A 274 -6.06 -6.52 15.34
C PRO A 274 -6.54 -5.82 16.61
N ASP A 275 -7.32 -6.53 17.40
CA ASP A 275 -7.75 -6.15 18.75
C ASP A 275 -7.29 -7.20 19.78
N GLU A 276 -7.68 -7.08 21.05
CA GLU A 276 -7.25 -8.02 22.11
C GLU A 276 -7.64 -9.47 21.83
N THR A 277 -8.92 -9.73 21.52
CA THR A 277 -9.47 -11.09 21.39
C THR A 277 -10.05 -11.37 20.00
N CYS A 278 -10.00 -10.38 19.11
CA CYS A 278 -10.57 -10.45 17.77
C CYS A 278 -9.78 -9.57 16.82
N SER A 279 -10.12 -9.61 15.54
CA SER A 279 -9.54 -8.71 14.55
C SER A 279 -10.61 -8.21 13.60
N TYR A 280 -10.40 -7.03 13.02
CA TYR A 280 -11.33 -6.42 12.08
C TYR A 280 -10.65 -6.12 10.76
N ILE A 281 -11.35 -6.33 9.66
CA ILE A 281 -10.94 -5.88 8.34
C ILE A 281 -12.02 -4.94 7.82
N LEU A 282 -11.65 -3.67 7.66
CA LEU A 282 -12.53 -2.64 7.15
C LEU A 282 -12.28 -2.48 5.67
N PHE A 283 -13.30 -2.71 4.86
CA PHE A 283 -13.32 -2.43 3.43
C PHE A 283 -14.19 -1.22 3.19
N SER A 284 -13.63 -0.13 2.68
CA SER A 284 -14.36 1.11 2.49
C SER A 284 -14.30 1.62 1.05
N GLY A 285 -15.37 2.26 0.60
CA GLY A 285 -15.46 2.90 -0.70
C GLY A 285 -16.55 3.97 -0.70
N PHE A 286 -16.45 4.95 -1.59
CA PHE A 286 -17.48 5.98 -1.75
C PHE A 286 -18.79 5.40 -2.31
N LYS A 287 -19.94 5.84 -1.79
CA LYS A 287 -21.27 5.29 -2.11
C LYS A 287 -21.68 5.50 -3.56
N ASP A 288 -21.46 6.68 -4.11
CA ASP A 288 -21.75 7.00 -5.52
C ASP A 288 -20.93 6.16 -6.51
N GLU A 289 -19.78 5.64 -6.08
CA GLU A 289 -18.91 4.76 -6.86
C GLU A 289 -19.26 3.26 -6.70
N LEU A 290 -20.24 2.90 -5.86
CA LEU A 290 -20.72 1.51 -5.72
C LEU A 290 -21.31 0.96 -7.03
N THR A 291 -21.78 1.81 -7.94
CA THR A 291 -22.16 1.36 -9.30
C THR A 291 -20.99 0.73 -10.07
N SER A 292 -19.75 1.09 -9.71
CA SER A 292 -18.52 0.63 -10.36
C SER A 292 -17.91 -0.62 -9.72
N TYR A 293 -18.03 -0.78 -8.40
CA TYR A 293 -17.40 -1.86 -7.63
C TYR A 293 -18.32 -2.52 -6.58
N GLY A 294 -19.61 -2.23 -6.55
CA GLY A 294 -20.57 -2.76 -5.58
C GLY A 294 -20.57 -4.29 -5.52
N GLN A 295 -20.38 -4.95 -6.66
CA GLN A 295 -20.23 -6.41 -6.75
C GLN A 295 -19.09 -6.97 -5.90
N TYR A 296 -18.05 -6.18 -5.63
CA TYR A 296 -16.99 -6.55 -4.69
C TYR A 296 -17.54 -6.69 -3.27
N PHE A 297 -18.33 -5.71 -2.83
CA PHE A 297 -18.97 -5.71 -1.51
C PHE A 297 -20.08 -6.76 -1.42
N ASP A 298 -20.88 -6.93 -2.47
CA ASP A 298 -21.88 -7.99 -2.54
C ASP A 298 -21.22 -9.35 -2.33
N SER A 299 -20.11 -9.61 -3.05
CA SER A 299 -19.35 -10.85 -2.90
C SER A 299 -18.83 -11.01 -1.47
N LEU A 300 -18.17 -10.00 -0.90
CA LEU A 300 -17.70 -10.03 0.49
C LEU A 300 -18.83 -10.35 1.49
N SER A 301 -20.02 -9.82 1.27
CA SER A 301 -21.16 -10.05 2.16
C SER A 301 -21.80 -11.44 2.02
N SER A 302 -21.67 -12.07 0.85
CA SER A 302 -22.32 -13.34 0.53
C SER A 302 -21.43 -14.58 0.68
N CYS A 303 -20.10 -14.40 0.70
CA CYS A 303 -19.16 -15.51 0.70
C CYS A 303 -18.78 -15.97 2.10
N ASN A 304 -18.26 -17.20 2.18
CA ASN A 304 -17.69 -17.77 3.39
C ASN A 304 -16.42 -16.98 3.80
N ASP A 305 -16.33 -16.63 5.09
CA ASP A 305 -15.17 -15.97 5.69
C ASP A 305 -13.84 -16.65 5.40
N GLU A 306 -13.82 -17.98 5.33
CA GLU A 306 -12.62 -18.75 4.96
C GLU A 306 -12.16 -18.49 3.52
N LEU A 307 -13.09 -18.33 2.57
CA LEU A 307 -12.74 -17.97 1.19
C LEU A 307 -12.20 -16.54 1.12
N ILE A 308 -12.76 -15.63 1.91
CA ILE A 308 -12.24 -14.25 2.03
C ILE A 308 -10.81 -14.29 2.57
N LYS A 309 -10.53 -15.08 3.61
CA LYS A 309 -9.17 -15.24 4.14
C LYS A 309 -8.21 -15.84 3.10
N VAL A 310 -8.61 -16.87 2.34
CA VAL A 310 -7.79 -17.43 1.24
C VAL A 310 -7.47 -16.36 0.19
N TYR A 311 -8.47 -15.61 -0.25
CA TYR A 311 -8.30 -14.52 -1.20
C TYR A 311 -7.30 -13.49 -0.67
N LEU A 312 -7.52 -12.97 0.55
CA LEU A 312 -6.68 -11.94 1.14
C LEU A 312 -5.26 -12.44 1.44
N ASN A 313 -5.07 -13.72 1.79
CA ASN A 313 -3.77 -14.28 2.11
C ASN A 313 -2.80 -14.12 0.94
N MET A 314 -3.31 -14.35 -0.28
CA MET A 314 -2.54 -14.20 -1.52
C MET A 314 -2.56 -12.77 -2.06
N PHE A 315 -3.71 -12.10 -1.95
CA PHE A 315 -3.93 -10.81 -2.58
C PHE A 315 -3.21 -9.67 -1.85
N LEU A 316 -3.22 -9.64 -0.52
CA LEU A 316 -2.64 -8.54 0.24
C LEU A 316 -1.13 -8.37 -0.02
N PRO A 317 -0.29 -9.43 0.04
CA PRO A 317 1.13 -9.31 -0.29
C PRO A 317 1.39 -8.85 -1.72
N LEU A 318 0.56 -9.28 -2.68
CA LEU A 318 0.70 -8.93 -4.10
C LEU A 318 0.34 -7.48 -4.42
N TYR A 319 -0.55 -6.88 -3.62
CA TYR A 319 -1.21 -5.62 -3.95
C TYR A 319 -0.86 -4.47 -3.01
N SER A 320 -0.14 -4.74 -1.91
CA SER A 320 0.25 -3.73 -0.94
C SER A 320 1.65 -3.94 -0.37
N GLU A 321 2.41 -2.85 -0.32
CA GLU A 321 3.69 -2.74 0.39
C GLU A 321 3.48 -2.36 1.88
N ASN A 322 2.24 -2.18 2.30
CA ASN A 322 1.86 -1.75 3.66
C ASN A 322 1.27 -2.90 4.48
N LEU A 323 1.84 -4.09 4.32
CA LEU A 323 1.56 -5.21 5.21
C LEU A 323 2.61 -5.23 6.32
N ILE A 324 2.15 -5.20 7.57
CA ILE A 324 2.97 -5.20 8.78
C ILE A 324 2.69 -6.51 9.50
N ILE A 325 3.75 -7.25 9.80
CA ILE A 325 3.67 -8.64 10.23
C ILE A 325 4.36 -8.80 11.58
N ASN A 326 3.77 -9.59 12.47
CA ASN A 326 4.39 -10.02 13.71
C ASN A 326 5.60 -10.92 13.38
N PRO A 327 6.80 -10.64 13.90
CA PRO A 327 7.98 -11.47 13.63
C PRO A 327 7.76 -12.96 13.94
N LEU A 328 7.11 -13.29 15.06
CA LEU A 328 6.81 -14.67 15.43
C LEU A 328 5.85 -15.36 14.45
N LEU A 329 4.92 -14.61 13.87
CA LEU A 329 4.04 -15.15 12.83
C LEU A 329 4.84 -15.50 11.58
N HIS A 330 5.70 -14.60 11.14
CA HIS A 330 6.57 -14.84 9.99
C HIS A 330 7.49 -16.05 10.22
N ASP A 331 8.12 -16.13 11.40
CA ASP A 331 9.02 -17.23 11.76
C ASP A 331 8.30 -18.58 11.83
N SER A 332 6.98 -18.59 12.03
CA SER A 332 6.17 -19.80 12.03
C SER A 332 5.84 -20.34 10.63
N PHE A 333 6.13 -19.58 9.56
CA PHE A 333 5.95 -20.03 8.18
C PHE A 333 7.08 -20.97 7.76
N SER A 334 6.84 -21.82 6.76
CA SER A 334 7.91 -22.61 6.16
C SER A 334 8.95 -21.70 5.50
N GLU A 335 10.17 -22.20 5.29
CA GLU A 335 11.21 -21.45 4.56
C GLU A 335 10.69 -21.01 3.18
N GLU A 336 10.00 -21.91 2.47
CA GLU A 336 9.30 -21.59 1.21
C GLU A 336 8.26 -20.48 1.39
N GLY A 337 7.49 -20.52 2.49
CA GLY A 337 6.48 -19.51 2.80
C GLY A 337 7.06 -18.12 3.05
N GLN A 338 8.18 -18.04 3.79
CA GLN A 338 8.89 -16.78 4.03
C GLN A 338 9.46 -16.22 2.72
N MET A 339 10.10 -17.05 1.90
CA MET A 339 10.61 -16.66 0.58
C MET A 339 9.49 -16.22 -0.36
N MET A 340 8.37 -16.94 -0.36
CA MET A 340 7.20 -16.62 -1.18
C MET A 340 6.61 -15.28 -0.76
N LEU A 341 6.36 -15.06 0.53
CA LEU A 341 5.84 -13.80 1.05
C LEU A 341 6.78 -12.63 0.72
N GLN A 342 8.09 -12.80 0.95
CA GLN A 342 9.11 -11.82 0.58
C GLN A 342 9.05 -11.50 -0.92
N TYR A 343 8.95 -12.50 -1.79
CA TYR A 343 8.85 -12.27 -3.24
C TYR A 343 7.56 -11.51 -3.58
N LEU A 344 6.40 -11.94 -3.07
CA LEU A 344 5.10 -11.36 -3.38
C LEU A 344 5.02 -9.87 -3.00
N MET A 345 5.68 -9.45 -1.91
CA MET A 345 5.68 -8.04 -1.46
C MET A 345 6.62 -7.12 -2.26
N THR A 346 7.41 -7.61 -3.19
CA THR A 346 8.42 -6.78 -3.88
C THR A 346 7.85 -6.01 -5.08
N GLU A 347 8.38 -4.83 -5.39
CA GLU A 347 8.06 -4.13 -6.65
C GLU A 347 8.32 -5.00 -7.91
N VAL A 348 9.19 -6.00 -7.80
CA VAL A 348 9.49 -6.92 -8.91
C VAL A 348 8.36 -7.90 -9.15
N SER A 349 7.73 -8.44 -8.10
CA SER A 349 6.48 -9.18 -8.26
C SER A 349 5.42 -8.29 -8.89
N GLN A 350 5.33 -7.00 -8.50
CA GLN A 350 4.38 -6.01 -9.07
C GLN A 350 4.51 -5.82 -10.60
N ARG A 351 5.69 -6.06 -11.19
CA ARG A 351 5.85 -6.06 -12.66
C ARG A 351 5.34 -7.34 -13.31
N ARG A 352 5.41 -8.46 -12.60
CA ARG A 352 4.88 -9.79 -12.99
C ARG A 352 3.47 -10.04 -12.43
N THR A 353 2.91 -9.07 -11.71
CA THR A 353 1.64 -9.16 -10.98
C THR A 353 0.49 -9.46 -11.91
N SER A 354 0.54 -9.10 -13.19
CA SER A 354 -0.46 -9.54 -14.16
C SER A 354 -0.57 -11.07 -14.25
N ARG A 355 0.55 -11.81 -14.25
CA ARG A 355 0.55 -13.28 -14.30
C ARG A 355 0.13 -13.89 -12.98
N LEU A 356 0.67 -13.41 -11.86
CA LEU A 356 0.34 -13.92 -10.52
C LEU A 356 -1.14 -13.64 -10.18
N LEU A 357 -1.65 -12.47 -10.52
CA LEU A 357 -3.07 -12.14 -10.38
C LEU A 357 -3.95 -12.96 -11.31
N THR A 358 -3.52 -13.25 -12.54
CA THR A 358 -4.27 -14.14 -13.44
C THR A 358 -4.31 -15.57 -12.86
N SER A 359 -3.20 -16.05 -12.31
CA SER A 359 -3.14 -17.35 -11.63
C SER A 359 -4.09 -17.38 -10.44
N LEU A 360 -4.03 -16.37 -9.56
CA LEU A 360 -4.94 -16.23 -8.42
C LEU A 360 -6.40 -16.17 -8.87
N GLN A 361 -6.72 -15.37 -9.90
CA GLN A 361 -8.05 -15.27 -10.47
C GLN A 361 -8.59 -16.64 -10.91
N ASN A 362 -7.79 -17.39 -11.67
CA ASN A 362 -8.17 -18.70 -12.14
C ASN A 362 -8.36 -19.69 -10.99
N SER A 363 -7.48 -19.66 -9.97
CA SER A 363 -7.63 -20.48 -8.77
C SER A 363 -8.95 -20.20 -8.04
N LEU A 364 -9.33 -18.92 -7.87
CA LEU A 364 -10.60 -18.55 -7.24
C LEU A 364 -11.81 -19.03 -8.04
N ILE A 365 -11.78 -18.90 -9.37
CA ILE A 365 -12.83 -19.40 -10.25
C ILE A 365 -12.99 -20.92 -10.11
N GLU A 366 -11.89 -21.66 -10.06
CA GLU A 366 -11.93 -23.12 -9.91
C GLU A 366 -12.39 -23.56 -8.53
N ILE A 367 -11.96 -22.87 -7.46
CA ILE A 367 -12.45 -23.10 -6.09
C ILE A 367 -13.97 -22.92 -6.04
N ASN A 368 -14.50 -21.86 -6.65
CA ASN A 368 -15.93 -21.60 -6.68
C ASN A 368 -16.74 -22.64 -7.47
N LYS A 369 -16.17 -23.20 -8.54
CA LYS A 369 -16.84 -24.27 -9.32
C LYS A 369 -16.88 -25.60 -8.58
N LYS A 370 -15.81 -25.94 -7.87
CA LYS A 370 -15.63 -27.27 -7.23
C LYS A 370 -16.19 -27.33 -5.80
N GLY A 371 -16.53 -26.19 -5.23
CA GLY A 371 -16.88 -26.07 -3.81
C GLY A 371 -15.64 -25.77 -2.96
N PHE A 372 -15.85 -24.96 -1.93
CA PHE A 372 -14.77 -24.48 -1.07
C PHE A 372 -14.44 -25.48 0.04
N ASN A 373 -13.17 -25.89 0.14
CA ASN A 373 -12.64 -26.65 1.27
C ASN A 373 -12.08 -25.68 2.31
N THR A 374 -12.54 -25.75 3.56
CA THR A 374 -12.13 -24.87 4.65
C THR A 374 -10.68 -25.04 5.10
N ASP A 375 -10.02 -26.13 4.70
CA ASP A 375 -8.66 -26.46 5.14
C ASP A 375 -7.56 -25.91 4.21
N VAL A 376 -7.89 -25.14 3.16
CA VAL A 376 -6.90 -24.61 2.20
C VAL A 376 -5.80 -23.82 2.91
N LEU A 377 -6.12 -23.02 3.91
CA LEU A 377 -5.12 -22.23 4.65
C LEU A 377 -4.20 -23.06 5.56
N LYS A 378 -4.50 -24.34 5.79
CA LYS A 378 -3.65 -25.26 6.57
C LYS A 378 -2.54 -25.87 5.72
N THR A 379 -2.69 -25.88 4.40
CA THR A 379 -1.77 -26.54 3.47
C THR A 379 -0.91 -25.56 2.66
N VAL A 380 -1.12 -24.25 2.83
CA VAL A 380 -0.33 -23.21 2.15
C VAL A 380 1.00 -22.95 2.87
N PRO A 381 2.05 -22.55 2.15
CA PRO A 381 3.37 -22.26 2.76
C PRO A 381 3.36 -21.16 3.83
N TYR A 382 2.41 -20.21 3.76
CA TYR A 382 2.22 -19.15 4.75
C TYR A 382 0.72 -18.82 4.93
N ASN A 383 0.33 -18.47 6.16
CA ASN A 383 -1.04 -18.09 6.51
C ASN A 383 -1.05 -16.83 7.39
N LEU A 384 -1.40 -15.69 6.80
CA LEU A 384 -1.50 -14.39 7.46
C LEU A 384 -2.65 -14.31 8.48
N PHE A 385 -3.65 -15.18 8.37
CA PHE A 385 -4.86 -15.18 9.19
C PHE A 385 -4.86 -16.26 10.27
N LYS A 386 -3.67 -16.75 10.64
CA LYS A 386 -3.49 -17.63 11.80
C LYS A 386 -3.77 -16.87 13.09
N ASN A 387 -4.41 -17.54 14.06
CA ASN A 387 -4.56 -16.98 15.40
C ASN A 387 -3.18 -16.82 16.05
N ILE A 388 -2.83 -15.59 16.44
CA ILE A 388 -1.51 -15.27 16.99
C ILE A 388 -1.30 -15.84 18.40
N GLU A 389 -2.39 -16.11 19.14
CA GLU A 389 -2.32 -16.69 20.48
C GLU A 389 -1.76 -18.13 20.44
N GLU A 390 -2.03 -18.88 19.36
CA GLU A 390 -1.51 -20.24 19.17
C GLU A 390 0.03 -20.29 19.09
N LEU A 391 0.67 -19.19 18.70
CA LEU A 391 2.13 -19.07 18.61
C LEU A 391 2.76 -18.63 19.94
N SER A 392 2.00 -17.92 20.77
CA SER A 392 2.47 -17.37 22.05
C SER A 392 2.61 -18.48 23.09
N VAL A 393 1.73 -19.49 23.06
CA VAL A 393 1.75 -20.64 23.98
C VAL A 393 2.98 -21.55 23.76
N ARG A 394 3.49 -21.63 22.53
CA ARG A 394 4.61 -22.53 22.17
C ARG A 394 5.99 -22.01 22.57
N ASN A 395 6.12 -20.72 22.90
CA ASN A 395 7.40 -20.08 23.26
C ASN A 395 7.64 -19.99 24.78
N VAL A 396 6.78 -20.63 25.60
CA VAL A 396 6.86 -20.65 27.07
C VAL A 396 7.17 -22.06 27.61
N CYS A 397 7.42 -23.04 26.74
CA CYS A 397 7.83 -24.40 27.12
C CYS A 397 9.30 -24.65 26.81
#